data_AF-A0A139LQE4-F1
#
_entry.id   AF-A0A139LQE4-F1
#
_cell.length_a   1.000
_cell.length_b   1.000
_cell.length_c   1.000
_cell.angle_alpha   90.00
_cell.angle_beta   90.00
_cell.angle_gamma   90.00
#
_symmetry.space_group_name_H-M   'P 1'
#
loop_
_entity.id
_entity.type
_entity.pdbx_description
1 polymer ?
#
loop_
_entity_poly.entity_id
_entity_poly.type
_entity_poly.pdbx_seq_one_letter_code
_entity_poly.pdbx_strand_id
1 'polypeptide(L)' 'MKRETANYKKLPQIIDFRDGDGNDRMQEEIQANYSRIKQEVQQIITDEMERIKNDPDLRAC' A
#
# COMPACT_ATOMS: atom_id res chain seq x y z
N MET A 1 28.41 26.13 -14.97
CA MET A 1 27.66 25.48 -13.86
C MET A 1 26.58 26.36 -13.19
N LYS A 2 26.49 27.68 -13.43
CA LYS A 2 25.51 28.55 -12.71
C LYS A 2 24.14 28.76 -13.39
N ARG A 3 23.95 28.32 -14.64
CA ARG A 3 22.67 28.52 -15.38
C ARG A 3 21.71 27.34 -15.26
N GLU A 4 22.20 26.13 -15.01
CA GLU A 4 21.36 24.91 -15.02
C GLU A 4 20.51 24.77 -13.76
N THR A 5 20.87 25.42 -12.65
CA THR A 5 20.11 25.40 -11.39
C THR A 5 19.26 26.64 -11.14
N ALA A 6 19.35 27.68 -11.98
CA ALA A 6 18.68 28.96 -11.74
C ALA A 6 17.13 28.86 -11.76
N ASN A 7 16.58 27.86 -12.46
CA ASN A 7 15.15 27.63 -12.59
C ASN A 7 14.68 26.31 -11.97
N TYR A 8 15.48 25.69 -11.11
CA TYR A 8 15.07 24.43 -10.46
C TYR A 8 13.86 24.69 -9.55
N LYS A 9 12.70 24.15 -9.94
CA LYS A 9 11.53 24.06 -9.07
C LYS A 9 11.61 22.75 -8.31
N LYS A 10 11.61 22.83 -6.98
CA LYS A 10 11.55 21.64 -6.13
C LYS A 10 10.32 20.83 -6.52
N LEU A 11 10.50 19.54 -6.81
CA LEU A 11 9.39 18.64 -7.03
C LEU A 11 8.48 18.64 -5.78
N PRO A 12 7.15 18.63 -5.95
CA PRO A 12 6.26 18.48 -4.82
C PRO A 12 6.58 17.17 -4.11
N GLN A 13 6.58 17.21 -2.78
CA GLN A 13 6.65 16.00 -1.97
C GLN A 13 5.33 15.24 -2.17
N ILE A 14 5.40 14.03 -2.73
CA ILE A 14 4.22 13.19 -2.96
C ILE A 14 3.85 12.44 -1.67
N ILE A 15 4.86 11.96 -0.94
CA ILE A 15 4.73 11.28 0.35
C ILE A 15 5.88 11.76 1.23
N ASP A 16 5.57 12.15 2.47
CA ASP A 16 6.55 12.36 3.53
C ASP A 16 6.50 11.14 4.47
N PHE A 17 7.63 10.48 4.66
CA PHE A 17 7.76 9.33 5.56
C PHE A 17 8.11 9.75 6.99
N ARG A 18 8.17 11.05 7.26
CA ARG A 18 8.42 11.57 8.60
C ARG A 18 7.12 11.67 9.38
N ASP A 19 7.19 11.32 10.66
CA ASP A 19 6.10 11.58 11.61
C ASP A 19 6.03 13.08 11.98
N GLY A 20 5.06 13.43 12.85
CA GLY A 20 4.85 14.80 13.32
C GLY A 20 6.04 15.41 14.09
N ASP A 21 6.95 14.58 14.60
CA ASP A 21 8.17 15.00 15.30
C ASP A 21 9.40 15.03 14.36
N GLY A 22 9.22 14.63 13.10
CA GLY A 22 10.26 14.63 12.07
C GLY A 22 11.10 13.35 12.01
N ASN A 23 10.74 12.29 12.74
CA ASN A 23 11.45 11.01 12.71
C ASN A 23 11.10 10.23 11.43
N ASP A 24 12.09 9.58 10.82
CA ASP A 24 11.87 8.74 9.64
C ASP A 24 11.15 7.42 9.99
N ARG A 25 9.94 7.25 9.47
CA ARG A 25 9.08 6.07 9.65
C ARG A 25 9.05 5.19 8.41
N MET A 26 9.90 5.43 7.41
CA MET A 26 9.84 4.77 6.10
C MET A 26 9.73 3.24 6.19
N GLN A 27 10.57 2.60 7.01
CA GLN A 27 10.57 1.14 7.14
C GLN A 27 9.28 0.61 7.80
N GLU A 28 8.81 1.28 8.85
CA GLU A 28 7.62 0.87 9.58
C GLU A 28 6.37 1.02 8.72
N GLU A 29 6.26 2.12 7.98
CA GLU A 29 5.15 2.37 7.04
C GLU A 29 5.13 1.34 5.90
N ILE A 30 6.29 1.03 5.31
CA ILE A 30 6.39 0.00 4.27
C ILE A 30 5.97 -1.36 4.84
N GLN A 31 6.47 -1.71 6.03
CA GLN A 31 6.17 -2.99 6.66
C GLN A 31 4.69 -3.11 7.05
N ALA A 32 4.11 -2.05 7.60
CA ALA A 32 2.70 -2.01 7.98
C ALA A 32 1.80 -2.18 6.75
N ASN A 33 2.11 -1.47 5.65
CA ASN A 33 1.36 -1.59 4.40
C ASN A 33 1.47 -2.98 3.79
N TYR A 34 2.68 -3.55 3.74
CA TYR A 34 2.89 -4.91 3.25
C TYR A 34 2.08 -5.92 4.06
N SER A 35 2.17 -5.85 5.40
CA SER A 35 1.43 -6.75 6.29
C SER A 35 -0.08 -6.62 6.14
N ARG A 36 -0.60 -5.39 6.07
CA ARG A 36 -2.03 -5.10 5.91
C ARG A 36 -2.56 -5.67 4.60
N ILE A 37 -1.93 -5.33 3.47
CA ILE A 37 -2.36 -5.80 2.15
C ILE A 37 -2.31 -7.33 2.08
N LYS A 38 -1.28 -7.95 2.65
CA LYS A 38 -1.17 -9.41 2.69
C LYS A 38 -2.32 -10.05 3.47
N GLN A 39 -2.69 -9.49 4.62
CA GLN A 39 -3.82 -9.97 5.42
C GLN A 39 -5.15 -9.77 4.70
N GLU A 40 -5.37 -8.60 4.08
CA GLU A 40 -6.58 -8.30 3.31
C GLU A 40 -6.75 -9.29 2.15
N VAL A 41 -5.68 -9.59 1.41
CA VAL A 41 -5.71 -10.58 0.32
C VAL A 41 -6.05 -11.97 0.84
N GLN A 42 -5.47 -12.38 1.97
CA GLN A 42 -5.80 -13.67 2.58
C GLN A 42 -7.26 -13.75 2.98
N GLN A 43 -7.80 -12.69 3.60
CA GLN A 43 -9.19 -12.63 4.00
C GLN A 43 -10.12 -12.74 2.79
N ILE A 44 -9.85 -11.98 1.72
CA ILE A 44 -10.63 -12.04 0.48
C ILE A 44 -10.64 -13.46 -0.09
N ILE A 45 -9.49 -14.15 -0.12
CA ILE A 45 -9.43 -15.54 -0.60
C ILE A 45 -10.29 -16.45 0.27
N THR A 46 -10.18 -16.33 1.60
CA THR A 46 -10.98 -17.14 2.53
C THR A 46 -12.48 -16.88 2.36
N ASP A 47 -12.89 -15.62 2.31
CA ASP A 47 -14.29 -15.22 2.13
C ASP A 47 -14.84 -15.74 0.81
N GLU A 48 -14.07 -15.63 -0.27
CA GLU A 48 -14.47 -16.13 -1.58
C GLU A 48 -14.53 -17.66 -1.63
N MET A 49 -13.61 -18.37 -0.97
CA MET A 49 -13.69 -19.82 -0.82
C MET A 49 -14.95 -20.23 -0.07
N GLU A 50 -15.31 -19.54 1.01
CA GLU A 50 -16.55 -19.79 1.74
C GLU A 50 -17.79 -19.46 0.91
N ARG A 51 -17.77 -18.34 0.18
CA ARG A 51 -18.87 -17.95 -0.72
C ARG A 51 -19.10 -18.99 -1.80
N ILE A 52 -18.06 -19.42 -2.53
CA ILE A 52 -18.13 -20.48 -3.54
C ILE A 52 -18.60 -21.79 -2.91
N LYS A 53 -18.04 -22.13 -1.74
CA LYS A 53 -18.49 -23.31 -1.00
C LYS A 53 -19.95 -23.21 -0.63
N ASN A 54 -20.55 -22.04 -0.41
CA ASN A 54 -21.94 -21.93 0.06
C ASN A 54 -22.95 -21.63 -1.05
N ASP A 55 -22.51 -21.21 -2.23
CA ASP A 55 -23.34 -20.87 -3.38
C ASP A 55 -23.54 -22.08 -4.31
N PRO A 56 -24.75 -22.70 -4.35
CA PRO A 56 -25.02 -23.87 -5.18
C PRO A 56 -24.80 -23.65 -6.68
N ASP A 57 -24.99 -22.42 -7.17
CA ASP A 57 -24.82 -22.07 -8.57
C ASP A 57 -23.33 -21.96 -8.95
N LEU A 58 -22.46 -21.73 -7.98
CA LEU A 58 -21.00 -21.72 -8.14
C LEU A 58 -20.32 -23.05 -7.79
N ARG A 59 -21.04 -23.97 -7.13
CA ARG A 59 -20.57 -25.35 -6.87
C ARG A 59 -20.61 -26.24 -8.12
N ALA A 60 -21.36 -25.86 -9.16
CA ALA A 60 -21.60 -26.70 -10.33
C ALA A 60 -20.54 -26.50 -11.43
N CYS A 61 -19.45 -27.27 -11.34
CA CYS A 61 -18.68 -27.77 -12.48
C CYS A 61 -18.44 -29.27 -12.28
#